data_AF-A0A357CIX3-F1
#
_entry.id   AF-A0A357CIX3-F1
#
_cell.length_a   1.000
_cell.length_b   1.000
_cell.length_c   1.000
_cell.angle_alpha   90.00
_cell.angle_beta   90.00
_cell.angle_gamma   90.00
#
_symmetry.space_group_name_H-M   'P 1'
#
loop_
_entity.id
_entity.type
_entity.pdbx_description
1 polymer ?
#
loop_
_entity_poly.entity_id
_entity_poly.type
_entity_poly.pdbx_seq_one_letter_code
_entity_poly.pdbx_strand_id
1 'polypeptide(L)'
;MTASKYLARLMGPVLLTIGVGMVFGMLLEGDAYSSLAKEFIASRALIFITGALALTAGLAVVNAHNLWVPDWRVVVTILGWLL
;
A
#
# COMPACT_ATOMS: atom_id res chain seq x y z
N MET A 1 2.07 -22.18 -6.00
CA MET A 1 2.70 -21.26 -5.02
C MET A 1 1.74 -21.06 -3.86
N THR A 2 2.20 -20.94 -2.61
CA THR A 2 1.31 -20.58 -1.49
C THR A 2 0.83 -19.14 -1.64
N ALA A 3 -0.39 -18.83 -1.18
CA ALA A 3 -0.97 -17.49 -1.24
C ALA A 3 -0.01 -16.42 -0.68
N SER A 4 0.75 -16.76 0.38
CA SER A 4 1.77 -15.87 0.98
C SER A 4 2.83 -15.39 0.00
N LYS A 5 3.41 -16.31 -0.80
CA LYS A 5 4.47 -15.96 -1.75
C LYS A 5 3.93 -15.17 -2.94
N TYR A 6 2.71 -15.47 -3.37
CA TYR A 6 2.04 -14.75 -4.45
C TYR A 6 1.77 -13.30 -4.04
N LEU A 7 1.13 -13.09 -2.89
CA LEU A 7 0.81 -11.76 -2.36
C LEU A 7 2.07 -10.95 -2.09
N ALA A 8 3.11 -11.56 -1.50
CA ALA A 8 4.38 -10.86 -1.28
C ALA A 8 5.08 -10.42 -2.58
N ARG A 9 5.04 -11.27 -3.62
CA ARG A 9 5.60 -10.92 -4.94
C ARG A 9 4.81 -9.83 -5.65
N LEU A 10 3.51 -9.69 -5.35
CA LEU A 10 2.67 -8.62 -5.88
C LEU A 10 2.87 -7.31 -5.10
N MET A 11 2.69 -7.36 -3.79
CA MET A 11 2.71 -6.18 -2.91
C MET A 11 4.11 -5.61 -2.76
N GLY A 12 5.14 -6.45 -2.65
CA GLY A 12 6.52 -6.04 -2.39
C GLY A 12 7.03 -5.02 -3.41
N PRO A 13 7.07 -5.33 -4.72
CA PRO A 13 7.51 -4.40 -5.75
C PRO A 13 6.66 -3.12 -5.79
N VAL A 14 5.34 -3.22 -5.66
CA VAL A 14 4.43 -2.06 -5.68
C VAL A 14 4.76 -1.11 -4.52
N LEU A 15 4.84 -1.64 -3.29
CA LEU A 15 5.15 -0.85 -2.10
C LEU A 15 6.56 -0.27 -2.15
N LEU A 16 7.53 -1.03 -2.68
CA LEU A 16 8.90 -0.54 -2.87
C LEU A 16 8.95 0.62 -3.87
N THR A 17 8.29 0.51 -5.02
CA THR A 17 8.25 1.60 -6.01
C THR A 17 7.60 2.86 -5.42
N ILE A 18 6.50 2.71 -4.68
CA ILE A 18 5.84 3.83 -4.00
C ILE A 18 6.76 4.45 -2.95
N GLY A 19 7.36 3.65 -2.08
CA GLY A 19 8.24 4.14 -1.01
C GLY A 19 9.49 4.82 -1.54
N VAL A 20 10.13 4.24 -2.57
CA VAL A 20 11.28 4.86 -3.26
C VAL A 20 10.85 6.18 -3.90
N GLY A 21 9.72 6.20 -4.63
CA GLY A 21 9.20 7.43 -5.24
C GLY A 21 8.92 8.52 -4.20
N MET A 22 8.34 8.17 -3.06
CA MET A 22 8.10 9.10 -1.94
C MET A 22 9.41 9.69 -1.40
N VAL A 23 10.40 8.84 -1.11
CA VAL A 23 11.68 9.28 -0.55
C VAL A 23 12.44 10.15 -1.56
N PHE A 24 12.57 9.71 -2.81
CA PHE A 24 13.27 10.48 -3.84
C PHE A 24 12.54 11.78 -4.19
N GLY A 25 11.21 11.76 -4.32
CA GLY A 25 10.41 12.96 -4.59
C GLY A 25 10.54 13.99 -3.48
N MET A 26 10.53 13.57 -2.22
CA MET A 26 10.72 14.47 -1.08
C MET A 26 12.15 15.03 -1.01
N LEU A 27 13.18 14.23 -1.35
CA LEU A 27 14.58 14.66 -1.29
C LEU A 27 15.01 15.55 -2.46
N LEU A 28 14.50 15.31 -3.66
CA LEU A 28 14.93 16.00 -4.89
C LEU A 28 14.03 17.19 -5.26
N GLU A 29 12.72 17.07 -5.00
CA GLU A 29 11.71 17.97 -5.55
C GLU A 29 10.72 18.46 -4.48
N GLY A 30 11.17 18.56 -3.22
CA GLY A 30 10.34 18.71 -2.02
C GLY A 30 9.11 19.63 -2.15
N ASP A 31 9.25 20.82 -2.72
CA ASP A 31 8.12 21.75 -2.91
C ASP A 31 7.08 21.23 -3.92
N ALA A 32 7.52 20.71 -5.06
CA ALA A 32 6.65 20.14 -6.09
C ALA A 32 6.01 18.81 -5.64
N TYR A 33 6.75 17.99 -4.91
CA TYR A 33 6.18 16.78 -4.30
C TYR A 33 5.13 17.13 -3.24
N SER A 34 5.37 18.19 -2.46
CA SER A 34 4.43 18.67 -1.44
C SER A 34 3.14 19.24 -2.05
N SER A 35 3.19 19.89 -3.21
CA SER A 35 1.99 20.41 -3.87
C SER A 35 1.11 19.28 -4.41
N LEU A 36 1.72 18.27 -5.04
CA LEU A 36 1.00 17.07 -5.50
C LEU A 36 0.29 16.35 -4.35
N ALA A 37 0.97 16.17 -3.20
CA ALA A 37 0.36 15.57 -2.02
C ALA A 37 -0.82 16.42 -1.49
N LYS A 38 -0.68 17.75 -1.47
CA LYS A 38 -1.76 18.67 -1.06
C LYS A 38 -2.97 18.60 -2.00
N GLU A 39 -2.75 18.55 -3.31
CA GLU A 39 -3.82 18.42 -4.30
C GLU A 39 -4.58 17.10 -4.15
N PHE A 40 -3.86 16.00 -3.92
CA PHE A 40 -4.46 14.70 -3.69
C PHE A 40 -5.37 14.71 -2.46
N ILE A 41 -4.90 15.27 -1.33
CA ILE A 41 -5.66 15.37 -0.09
C ILE A 41 -6.83 16.38 -0.21
N ALA A 42 -6.70 17.40 -1.04
CA ALA A 42 -7.80 18.35 -1.28
C ALA A 42 -8.96 17.73 -2.06
N SER A 43 -8.69 16.69 -2.87
CA SER A 43 -9.71 16.02 -3.68
C SER A 43 -10.45 14.94 -2.90
N ARG A 44 -11.65 15.27 -2.42
CA ARG A 44 -12.55 14.32 -1.75
C ARG A 44 -12.89 13.09 -2.61
N ALA A 45 -13.06 13.29 -3.92
CA ALA A 45 -13.35 12.21 -4.85
C ALA A 45 -12.17 11.23 -4.94
N LEU A 46 -10.93 11.73 -5.00
CA LEU A 46 -9.75 10.88 -4.98
C LEU A 46 -9.62 10.12 -3.66
N ILE A 47 -9.78 10.80 -2.52
CA ILE A 47 -9.77 10.16 -1.19
C ILE A 47 -10.80 9.02 -1.12
N PHE A 48 -12.02 9.26 -1.58
CA PHE A 48 -13.08 8.25 -1.54
C PHE A 48 -12.75 7.04 -2.42
N ILE A 49 -12.32 7.27 -3.66
CA ILE A 49 -11.99 6.18 -4.60
C ILE A 49 -10.78 5.40 -4.11
N THR A 50 -9.72 6.07 -3.66
CA THR A 50 -8.51 5.38 -3.16
C THR A 50 -8.79 4.63 -1.87
N GLY A 51 -9.59 5.17 -0.96
CA GLY A 51 -10.05 4.46 0.23
C GLY A 51 -10.89 3.22 -0.11
N ALA A 52 -11.82 3.32 -1.05
CA ALA A 52 -12.62 2.18 -1.49
C ALA A 52 -11.77 1.08 -2.15
N LEU A 53 -10.80 1.47 -2.97
CA LEU A 53 -9.84 0.55 -3.59
C LEU A 53 -8.91 -0.10 -2.56
N ALA A 54 -8.39 0.68 -1.60
CA ALA A 54 -7.55 0.19 -0.52
C ALA A 54 -8.29 -0.85 0.31
N LEU A 55 -9.51 -0.53 0.77
CA LEU A 55 -10.34 -1.45 1.55
C LEU A 55 -10.65 -2.74 0.77
N THR A 56 -10.98 -2.62 -0.51
CA THR A 56 -11.24 -3.78 -1.37
C THR A 56 -10.00 -4.67 -1.50
N ALA A 57 -8.83 -4.06 -1.69
CA ALA A 57 -7.56 -4.78 -1.77
C ALA A 57 -7.19 -5.42 -0.43
N GLY A 58 -7.35 -4.70 0.69
CA GLY A 58 -7.11 -5.20 2.04
C GLY A 58 -7.99 -6.39 2.37
N LEU A 59 -9.30 -6.29 2.12
CA LEU A 59 -10.22 -7.41 2.27
C LEU A 59 -9.85 -8.61 1.39
N ALA A 60 -9.41 -8.38 0.15
CA ALA A 60 -8.96 -9.47 -0.73
C ALA A 60 -7.73 -10.20 -0.12
N VAL A 61 -6.78 -9.44 0.44
CA VAL A 61 -5.61 -9.99 1.14
C VAL A 61 -6.04 -10.77 2.38
N VAL A 62 -6.88 -10.21 3.26
CA VAL A 62 -7.33 -10.88 4.49
C VAL A 62 -8.08 -12.17 4.17
N ASN A 63 -8.96 -12.18 3.17
CA ASN A 63 -9.68 -13.39 2.78
C ASN A 63 -8.75 -14.47 2.19
N ALA A 64 -7.72 -14.08 1.44
CA ALA A 64 -6.75 -15.01 0.86
C ALA A 64 -5.63 -15.43 1.84
N HIS A 65 -5.36 -14.60 2.86
CA HIS A 65 -4.20 -14.72 3.73
C HIS A 65 -4.41 -14.01 5.08
N ASN A 66 -5.04 -14.69 6.04
CA ASN A 66 -5.15 -14.22 7.43
C ASN A 66 -4.42 -15.18 8.38
N LEU A 67 -3.08 -15.17 8.31
CA LEU A 67 -2.22 -16.02 9.12
C LEU A 67 -1.49 -15.19 10.17
N TRP A 68 -1.77 -15.46 11.44
CA TRP A 68 -1.08 -14.86 12.60
C TRP A 68 -0.05 -15.84 13.14
N VAL A 69 1.08 -15.93 12.45
CA VAL A 69 2.21 -16.82 12.78
C VAL A 69 3.46 -15.98 13.04
N PRO A 70 4.38 -16.38 13.93
CA PRO A 70 5.57 -15.61 14.27
C PRO A 70 6.68 -15.74 13.21
N ASP A 71 6.34 -15.56 11.94
CA ASP A 71 7.27 -15.50 10.82
C ASP A 71 6.88 -14.38 9.84
N TRP A 72 7.65 -14.22 8.77
CA TRP A 72 7.48 -13.12 7.80
C TRP A 72 6.08 -13.01 7.19
N ARG A 73 5.29 -14.09 7.17
CA ARG A 73 3.93 -14.09 6.61
C ARG A 73 2.98 -13.17 7.38
N VAL A 74 3.26 -12.92 8.66
CA VAL A 74 2.46 -11.96 9.46
C VAL A 74 2.50 -10.55 8.88
N VAL A 75 3.59 -10.16 8.21
CA VAL A 75 3.69 -8.85 7.56
C VAL A 75 2.65 -8.73 6.45
N VAL A 76 2.41 -9.78 5.68
CA VAL A 76 1.36 -9.80 4.64
C VAL A 76 -0.03 -9.66 5.26
N THR A 77 -0.28 -10.37 6.37
CA THR A 77 -1.53 -10.26 7.12
C THR A 77 -1.73 -8.83 7.66
N ILE A 78 -0.71 -8.22 8.27
CA ILE A 78 -0.75 -6.84 8.77
C ILE A 78 -1.05 -5.85 7.65
N LEU A 79 -0.37 -5.97 6.50
CA LEU A 79 -0.62 -5.11 5.35
C LEU A 79 -2.06 -5.27 4.82
N GLY A 80 -2.63 -6.47 4.84
CA GLY A 80 -4.02 -6.69 4.48
C GLY A 80 -5.02 -5.97 5.41
N TRP A 81 -4.67 -5.83 6.70
CA TRP A 81 -5.50 -5.10 7.67
C TRP A 81 -5.30 -3.58 7.65
N LEU A 82 -4.13 -3.10 7.19
CA LEU A 82 -3.82 -1.66 7.09
C LEU A 82 -4.34 -1.01 5.80
N LEU A 83 -4.69 -1.81 4.79
CA LEU A 83 -5.29 -1.39 3.53
C LEU A 83 -6.82 -1.35 3.64
#